data_AF-Q5TLL4-F1
#
_entry.id   AF-Q5TLL4-F1
#
_cell.length_a   1.000
_cell.length_b   1.000
_cell.length_c   1.000
_cell.angle_alpha   90.00
_cell.angle_beta   90.00
_cell.angle_gamma   90.00
#
_symmetry.space_group_name_H-M   'P 1'
#
loop_
_entity.id
_entity.type
_entity.pdbx_description
1 polymer ?
#
loop_
_entity_poly.entity_id
_entity_poly.type
_entity_poly.pdbx_seq_one_letter_code
_entity_poly.pdbx_strand_id
1 'polypeptide(L)'
;MSNKWATVLFVRPIIMKFSVFIFLMLSLLLGGGIIYSIENLKGPFQVYNIYSVFSTVSNFLLMYAAINAFGREFRYKTINHLRISGRSSIEIILRKLLAVEFLAILTSLVSFVEVAFYKIYFNHPQIDLFEIFNHLVPAYLVYALFLFSLGSIITLVLKNSLYSFITLFLTLRLGVTIMNVMNNFESTADLTKYIPLSFVENAFSFAKYTPEQYVVTIVWSVALMALLPVIYRKWGYA
;
A
#
# COMPACT_ATOMS: atom_id res chain seq x y z
N MET A 1 -9.33 -23.72 22.35
CA MET A 1 -9.94 -22.39 22.62
C MET A 1 -9.06 -21.20 22.15
N SER A 2 -8.07 -21.41 21.26
CA SER A 2 -7.00 -20.45 20.95
C SER A 2 -6.85 -20.24 19.44
N ASN A 3 -7.68 -19.39 18.82
CA ASN A 3 -7.39 -18.94 17.45
C ASN A 3 -7.96 -17.54 17.17
N LYS A 4 -9.21 -17.26 17.59
CA LYS A 4 -9.84 -15.94 17.40
C LYS A 4 -9.07 -14.80 18.06
N TRP A 5 -8.53 -14.98 19.26
CA TRP A 5 -7.77 -13.94 19.97
C TRP A 5 -6.40 -13.66 19.34
N ALA A 6 -5.77 -14.68 18.74
CA ALA A 6 -4.46 -14.53 18.10
C ALA A 6 -4.54 -13.73 16.79
N THR A 7 -5.59 -13.91 15.98
CA THR A 7 -5.82 -13.12 14.76
C THR A 7 -6.12 -11.67 15.07
N VAL A 8 -6.94 -11.41 16.10
CA VAL A 8 -7.25 -10.05 16.58
C VAL A 8 -5.99 -9.33 17.07
N LEU A 9 -5.01 -10.05 17.64
CA LEU A 9 -3.80 -9.46 18.22
C LEU A 9 -2.83 -8.85 17.21
N PHE A 10 -2.78 -9.34 15.96
CA PHE A 10 -1.92 -8.76 14.91
C PHE A 10 -2.62 -7.70 14.08
N VAL A 11 -3.93 -7.85 13.88
CA VAL A 11 -4.78 -6.99 13.05
C VAL A 11 -5.13 -5.68 13.78
N ARG A 12 -5.54 -5.78 15.05
CA ARG A 12 -5.93 -4.62 15.89
C ARG A 12 -4.85 -3.53 15.99
N PRO A 13 -3.57 -3.83 16.29
CA PRO A 13 -2.57 -2.78 16.45
C PRO A 13 -2.26 -2.08 15.13
N ILE A 14 -2.48 -2.69 13.96
CA ILE A 14 -2.22 -2.04 12.67
C ILE A 14 -3.38 -1.11 12.31
N ILE A 15 -4.63 -1.55 12.51
CA ILE A 15 -5.83 -0.86 12.03
C ILE A 15 -6.36 0.18 13.02
N MET A 16 -6.40 -0.13 14.33
CA MET A 16 -7.01 0.74 15.34
C MET A 16 -6.06 1.84 15.82
N LYS A 17 -5.04 2.18 15.04
CA LYS A 17 -4.19 3.32 15.38
C LYS A 17 -4.88 4.62 15.03
N PHE A 18 -4.76 5.59 15.94
CA PHE A 18 -5.22 6.95 15.69
C PHE A 18 -4.65 7.54 14.39
N SER A 19 -3.41 7.19 14.02
CA SER A 19 -2.81 7.58 12.74
C SER A 19 -3.60 7.10 11.52
N VAL A 20 -4.17 5.88 11.56
CA VAL A 20 -5.00 5.34 10.47
C VAL A 20 -6.23 6.22 10.28
N PHE A 21 -6.89 6.58 11.38
CA PHE A 21 -8.04 7.47 11.36
C PHE A 21 -7.70 8.85 10.82
N ILE A 22 -6.57 9.45 11.25
CA ILE A 22 -6.09 10.73 10.73
C ILE A 22 -5.89 10.67 9.21
N PHE A 23 -5.17 9.66 8.70
CA PHE A 23 -4.91 9.55 7.26
C PHE A 23 -6.19 9.33 6.46
N LEU A 24 -7.13 8.52 6.95
CA LEU A 24 -8.41 8.32 6.28
C LEU A 24 -9.25 9.61 6.26
N MET A 25 -9.34 10.32 7.39
CA MET A 25 -10.04 11.61 7.46
C MET A 25 -9.40 12.65 6.54
N LEU A 26 -8.07 12.75 6.54
CA LEU A 26 -7.37 13.66 5.64
C LEU A 26 -7.59 13.31 4.17
N SER A 27 -7.62 12.02 3.83
CA SER A 27 -7.90 11.55 2.48
C SER A 27 -9.32 11.94 2.04
N LEU A 28 -10.32 11.76 2.92
CA LEU A 28 -11.72 12.17 2.66
C LEU A 28 -11.89 13.69 2.55
N LEU A 29 -11.18 14.47 3.37
CA LEU A 29 -11.25 15.93 3.27
C LEU A 29 -10.69 16.43 1.95
N LEU A 30 -9.61 15.82 1.46
CA LEU A 30 -8.99 16.21 0.20
C LEU A 30 -9.80 15.76 -1.01
N GLY A 31 -10.33 14.52 -1.02
CA GLY A 31 -11.24 14.07 -2.07
C GLY A 31 -12.56 14.88 -2.08
N GLY A 32 -13.12 15.17 -0.91
CA GLY A 32 -14.23 16.11 -0.72
C GLY A 32 -13.94 17.52 -1.24
N GLY A 33 -12.70 18.00 -1.09
CA GLY A 33 -12.25 19.27 -1.66
C GLY A 33 -12.28 19.28 -3.20
N ILE A 34 -11.90 18.16 -3.83
CA ILE A 34 -12.02 18.01 -5.29
C ILE A 34 -13.49 18.01 -5.72
N ILE A 35 -14.35 17.26 -5.02
CA ILE A 35 -15.80 17.27 -5.27
C ILE A 35 -16.35 18.69 -5.18
N TYR A 36 -16.02 19.43 -4.12
CA TYR A 36 -16.45 20.81 -3.95
C TYR A 36 -15.98 21.70 -5.11
N SER A 37 -14.74 21.51 -5.57
CA SER A 37 -14.17 22.27 -6.69
C SER A 37 -14.87 22.00 -8.02
N ILE A 38 -15.19 20.74 -8.32
CA ILE A 38 -15.92 20.36 -9.54
C ILE A 38 -17.29 21.05 -9.55
N GLU A 39 -18.05 20.90 -8.46
CA GLU A 39 -19.46 21.29 -8.42
C GLU A 39 -19.67 22.79 -8.19
N ASN A 40 -18.86 23.42 -7.33
CA ASN A 40 -19.09 24.81 -6.91
C ASN A 40 -18.15 25.81 -7.62
N LEU A 41 -16.97 25.37 -8.05
CA LEU A 41 -15.94 26.26 -8.63
C LEU A 41 -15.72 26.03 -10.13
N LYS A 42 -16.45 25.08 -10.74
CA LYS A 42 -16.23 24.64 -12.14
C LYS A 42 -14.77 24.31 -12.42
N GLY A 43 -14.11 23.67 -11.45
CA GLY A 43 -12.71 23.26 -11.57
C GLY A 43 -12.51 22.28 -12.74
N PRO A 44 -11.32 22.21 -13.35
CA PRO A 44 -11.04 21.34 -14.50
C PRO A 44 -10.87 19.86 -14.10
N PHE A 45 -11.39 19.45 -12.94
CA PHE A 45 -11.18 18.12 -12.38
C PHE A 45 -12.23 17.13 -12.88
N GLN A 46 -11.81 15.87 -12.99
CA GLN A 46 -12.66 14.76 -13.39
C GLN A 46 -12.85 13.79 -12.21
N VAL A 47 -13.77 12.83 -12.36
CA VAL A 47 -14.10 11.84 -11.32
C VAL A 47 -12.86 11.10 -10.81
N TYR A 48 -11.93 10.76 -11.70
CA TYR A 48 -10.71 10.06 -11.30
C TYR A 48 -9.79 10.88 -10.41
N ASN A 49 -9.89 12.21 -10.44
CA ASN A 49 -9.10 13.06 -9.54
C ASN A 49 -9.54 12.92 -8.08
N ILE A 50 -10.80 12.55 -7.81
CA ILE A 50 -11.31 12.33 -6.46
C ILE A 50 -10.53 11.17 -5.80
N TYR A 51 -10.63 9.98 -6.38
CA TYR A 51 -9.95 8.82 -5.81
C TYR A 51 -8.42 8.89 -5.99
N SER A 52 -7.91 9.69 -6.93
CA SER A 52 -6.46 9.86 -7.11
C SER A 52 -5.81 10.66 -5.98
N VAL A 53 -6.46 11.76 -5.57
CA VAL A 53 -6.04 12.53 -4.40
C VAL A 53 -6.18 11.68 -3.13
N PHE A 54 -7.27 10.93 -3.01
CA PHE A 54 -7.45 9.99 -1.90
C PHE A 54 -6.32 8.94 -1.85
N SER A 55 -5.98 8.35 -2.99
CA SER A 55 -4.91 7.34 -3.14
C SER A 55 -3.54 7.93 -2.76
N THR A 56 -3.27 9.19 -3.11
CA THR A 56 -2.01 9.87 -2.77
C THR A 56 -1.77 9.94 -1.26
N VAL A 57 -2.80 10.28 -0.48
CA VAL A 57 -2.69 10.33 1.00
C VAL A 57 -2.67 8.93 1.58
N SER A 58 -3.51 8.05 1.04
CA SER A 58 -3.56 6.62 1.41
C SER A 58 -2.24 5.90 1.16
N ASN A 59 -1.44 6.34 0.18
CA ASN A 59 -0.11 5.79 -0.09
C ASN A 59 0.77 5.85 1.18
N PHE A 60 0.81 7.02 1.84
CA PHE A 60 1.58 7.19 3.08
C PHE A 60 1.08 6.28 4.20
N LEU A 61 -0.23 6.09 4.29
CA LEU A 61 -0.84 5.15 5.25
C LEU A 61 -0.40 3.71 4.99
N LEU A 62 -0.46 3.25 3.74
CA LEU A 62 -0.07 1.89 3.36
C LEU A 62 1.43 1.66 3.54
N MET A 63 2.27 2.62 3.16
CA MET A 63 3.70 2.59 3.44
C MET A 63 3.98 2.50 4.93
N TYR A 64 3.32 3.35 5.73
CA TYR A 64 3.44 3.33 7.18
C TYR A 64 3.05 1.96 7.74
N ALA A 65 1.95 1.37 7.27
CA ALA A 65 1.50 0.04 7.69
C ALA A 65 2.51 -1.06 7.32
N ALA A 66 3.02 -1.07 6.09
CA ALA A 66 4.01 -2.02 5.61
C ALA A 66 5.28 -2.02 6.47
N ILE A 67 5.82 -0.84 6.78
CA ILE A 67 7.02 -0.72 7.62
C ILE A 67 6.73 -1.10 9.06
N ASN A 68 5.60 -0.65 9.59
CA ASN A 68 5.23 -0.95 10.97
C ASN A 68 4.86 -2.42 11.19
N ALA A 69 4.64 -3.19 10.12
CA ALA A 69 4.41 -4.62 10.22
C ALA A 69 5.57 -5.28 10.98
N PHE A 70 6.83 -4.98 10.66
CA PHE A 70 8.01 -5.47 11.39
C PHE A 70 8.69 -4.40 12.26
N GLY A 71 8.60 -3.13 11.90
CA GLY A 71 9.37 -2.04 12.53
C GLY A 71 9.05 -1.85 14.02
N ARG A 72 7.81 -2.14 14.41
CA ARG A 72 7.38 -2.08 15.83
C ARG A 72 8.10 -3.10 16.69
N GLU A 73 8.43 -4.27 16.14
CA GLU A 73 9.06 -5.35 16.89
C GLU A 73 10.49 -5.01 17.27
N PHE A 74 11.20 -4.29 16.39
CA PHE A 74 12.51 -3.74 16.69
C PHE A 74 12.41 -2.59 17.70
N ARG A 75 11.44 -1.69 17.53
CA ARG A 75 11.26 -0.55 18.44
C ARG A 75 10.92 -0.98 19.87
N TYR A 76 10.08 -1.99 20.03
CA TYR A 76 9.64 -2.49 21.34
C TYR A 76 10.45 -3.70 21.83
N LYS A 77 11.51 -4.10 21.11
CA LYS A 77 12.35 -5.27 21.42
C LYS A 77 11.56 -6.58 21.58
N THR A 78 10.40 -6.71 20.95
CA THR A 78 9.52 -7.87 21.07
C THR A 78 9.86 -9.00 20.09
N ILE A 79 10.83 -8.79 19.19
CA ILE A 79 11.24 -9.80 18.21
C ILE A 79 11.80 -11.07 18.87
N ASN A 80 12.46 -10.93 20.04
CA ASN A 80 12.95 -12.04 20.84
C ASN A 80 11.81 -12.87 21.47
N HIS A 81 10.70 -12.23 21.85
CA HIS A 81 9.52 -12.94 22.34
C HIS A 81 8.82 -13.71 21.22
N LEU A 82 8.78 -13.18 20.00
CA LEU A 82 8.25 -13.90 18.84
C LEU A 82 9.09 -15.13 18.49
N ARG A 83 10.41 -15.07 18.69
CA ARG A 83 11.30 -16.24 18.55
C ARG A 83 10.96 -17.36 19.53
N ILE A 84 10.71 -17.03 20.78
CA ILE A 84 10.44 -18.00 21.86
C ILE A 84 9.00 -18.54 21.76
N SER A 85 8.10 -17.86 21.04
CA SER A 85 6.71 -18.27 20.87
C SER A 85 6.47 -19.56 20.07
N GLY A 86 7.53 -20.16 19.50
CA GLY A 86 7.46 -21.42 18.75
C GLY A 86 6.77 -21.32 17.38
N ARG A 87 6.42 -20.12 16.93
CA ARG A 87 5.74 -19.91 15.64
C ARG A 87 6.72 -19.90 14.47
N SER A 88 6.30 -20.44 13.34
CA SER A 88 7.09 -20.41 12.10
C SER A 88 7.23 -18.97 11.59
N SER A 89 8.41 -18.62 11.07
CA SER A 89 8.66 -17.31 10.43
C SER A 89 7.66 -17.01 9.31
N ILE A 90 7.28 -18.03 8.54
CA ILE A 90 6.31 -17.91 7.44
C ILE A 90 4.92 -17.55 7.98
N GLU A 91 4.50 -18.18 9.08
CA GLU A 91 3.21 -17.89 9.71
C GLU A 91 3.15 -16.43 10.20
N ILE A 92 4.24 -15.92 10.78
CA ILE A 92 4.32 -14.53 11.24
C ILE A 92 4.22 -13.56 10.05
N ILE A 93 4.97 -13.81 8.97
CA ILE A 93 4.94 -12.99 7.76
C ILE A 93 3.53 -12.96 7.16
N LEU A 94 2.89 -14.12 7.00
CA LEU A 94 1.54 -14.21 6.41
C LEU A 94 0.49 -13.49 7.27
N ARG A 95 0.53 -13.63 8.60
CA ARG A 95 -0.41 -12.91 9.49
C ARG A 95 -0.26 -11.39 9.38
N LYS A 96 0.97 -10.89 9.22
CA LYS A 96 1.24 -9.46 9.04
C LYS A 96 0.80 -8.98 7.66
N LEU A 97 1.05 -9.77 6.62
CA LEU A 97 0.55 -9.49 5.27
C LEU A 97 -0.97 -9.34 5.31
N LEU A 98 -1.69 -10.32 5.85
CA LEU A 98 -3.16 -10.29 5.94
C LEU A 98 -3.68 -9.04 6.68
N ALA A 99 -2.96 -8.56 7.69
CA ALA A 99 -3.34 -7.34 8.40
C ALA A 99 -3.15 -6.08 7.54
N VAL A 100 -2.10 -6.02 6.72
CA VAL A 100 -1.87 -4.91 5.77
C VAL A 100 -2.87 -4.97 4.60
N GLU A 101 -3.12 -6.17 4.05
CA GLU A 101 -4.13 -6.38 3.01
C GLU A 101 -5.54 -5.99 3.48
N PHE A 102 -5.91 -6.38 4.71
CA PHE A 102 -7.20 -5.98 5.26
C PHE A 102 -7.31 -4.46 5.42
N LEU A 103 -6.22 -3.78 5.82
CA LEU A 103 -6.20 -2.32 5.84
C LEU A 103 -6.37 -1.74 4.42
N ALA A 104 -5.73 -2.34 3.42
CA ALA A 104 -5.87 -1.92 2.02
C ALA A 104 -7.31 -2.03 1.52
N ILE A 105 -8.01 -3.13 1.85
CA ILE A 105 -9.45 -3.30 1.56
C ILE A 105 -10.27 -2.22 2.25
N LEU A 106 -10.03 -1.97 3.54
CA LEU A 106 -10.77 -0.91 4.25
C LEU A 106 -10.54 0.45 3.61
N THR A 107 -9.29 0.79 3.28
CA THR A 107 -8.95 2.07 2.65
C THR A 107 -9.57 2.18 1.25
N SER A 108 -9.57 1.11 0.46
CA SER A 108 -10.22 1.09 -0.86
C SER A 108 -11.73 1.26 -0.74
N LEU A 109 -12.37 0.61 0.24
CA LEU A 109 -13.80 0.77 0.48
C LEU A 109 -14.17 2.19 0.91
N VAL A 110 -13.34 2.84 1.73
CA VAL A 110 -13.55 4.25 2.11
C VAL A 110 -13.44 5.17 0.88
N SER A 111 -12.45 4.96 0.02
CA SER A 111 -12.33 5.70 -1.24
C SER A 111 -13.53 5.47 -2.16
N PHE A 112 -13.99 4.22 -2.26
CA PHE A 112 -15.17 3.88 -3.04
C PHE A 112 -16.44 4.56 -2.51
N VAL A 113 -16.62 4.59 -1.18
CA VAL A 113 -17.75 5.28 -0.55
C VAL A 113 -17.75 6.78 -0.85
N GLU A 114 -16.58 7.41 -0.90
CA GLU A 114 -16.46 8.82 -1.29
C GLU A 114 -16.94 9.07 -2.73
N VAL A 115 -16.53 8.22 -3.67
CA VAL A 115 -16.99 8.30 -5.07
C VAL A 115 -18.48 7.97 -5.20
N ALA A 116 -18.98 7.00 -4.42
CA ALA A 116 -20.40 6.66 -4.39
C ALA A 116 -21.23 7.83 -3.83
N PHE A 117 -20.75 8.50 -2.78
CA PHE A 117 -21.37 9.71 -2.24
C PHE A 117 -21.42 10.81 -3.30
N TYR A 118 -20.32 11.04 -4.03
CA TYR A 118 -20.28 12.00 -5.13
C TYR A 118 -21.34 11.69 -6.20
N LYS A 119 -21.45 10.43 -6.62
CA LYS A 119 -22.45 10.01 -7.61
C LYS A 119 -23.89 10.25 -7.13
N ILE A 120 -24.20 9.81 -5.91
CA ILE A 120 -25.58 9.81 -5.37
C ILE A 120 -26.03 11.23 -5.03
N TYR A 121 -25.17 12.02 -4.41
CA TYR A 121 -25.54 13.36 -3.93
C TYR A 121 -25.67 14.37 -5.08
N PHE A 122 -24.78 14.31 -6.08
CA PHE A 122 -24.76 15.25 -7.20
C PHE A 122 -25.45 14.71 -8.47
N ASN A 123 -26.06 13.51 -8.41
CA ASN A 123 -26.80 12.87 -9.51
C ASN A 123 -25.99 12.77 -10.82
N HIS A 124 -24.83 12.10 -10.77
CA HIS A 124 -23.99 11.84 -11.95
C HIS A 124 -24.22 10.42 -12.52
N PRO A 125 -25.20 10.20 -13.42
CA PRO A 125 -25.55 8.85 -13.91
C PRO A 125 -24.44 8.17 -14.71
N GLN A 126 -23.54 8.95 -15.32
CA GLN A 126 -22.43 8.48 -16.14
C GLN A 126 -21.33 7.73 -15.38
N ILE A 127 -21.33 7.79 -14.04
CA ILE A 127 -20.31 7.13 -13.22
C ILE A 127 -20.70 5.67 -13.01
N ASP A 128 -19.95 4.73 -13.57
CA ASP A 128 -20.12 3.30 -13.28
C ASP A 128 -19.40 2.93 -11.97
N LEU A 129 -20.19 2.72 -10.91
CA LEU A 129 -19.65 2.31 -9.61
C LEU A 129 -19.11 0.89 -9.62
N PHE A 130 -19.66 0.01 -10.44
CA PHE A 130 -19.23 -1.39 -10.51
C PHE A 130 -17.84 -1.48 -11.14
N GLU A 131 -17.61 -0.75 -12.24
CA GLU A 131 -16.30 -0.64 -12.88
C GLU A 131 -15.27 -0.06 -11.90
N ILE A 132 -15.59 1.05 -11.23
CA ILE A 132 -14.68 1.69 -10.25
C ILE A 132 -14.35 0.73 -9.12
N PHE A 133 -15.33 0.03 -8.55
CA PHE A 133 -15.09 -0.95 -7.48
C PHE A 133 -14.13 -2.05 -7.93
N ASN A 134 -14.34 -2.60 -9.13
CA ASN A 134 -13.54 -3.69 -9.69
C ASN A 134 -12.10 -3.29 -10.02
N HIS A 135 -11.83 -2.01 -10.27
CA HIS A 135 -10.46 -1.53 -10.46
C HIS A 135 -9.79 -1.10 -9.15
N LEU A 136 -10.55 -0.43 -8.28
CA LEU A 136 -10.04 0.21 -7.09
C LEU A 136 -9.64 -0.81 -6.02
N VAL A 137 -10.46 -1.83 -5.75
CA VAL A 137 -10.10 -2.84 -4.74
C VAL A 137 -8.84 -3.63 -5.13
N PRO A 138 -8.73 -4.20 -6.35
CA PRO A 138 -7.51 -4.91 -6.75
C PRO A 138 -6.28 -4.03 -6.84
N ALA A 139 -6.41 -2.76 -7.26
CA ALA A 139 -5.30 -1.81 -7.28
C ALA A 139 -4.70 -1.61 -5.89
N TYR A 140 -5.55 -1.45 -4.86
CA TYR A 140 -5.11 -1.30 -3.48
C TYR A 140 -4.46 -2.56 -2.92
N LEU A 141 -5.03 -3.74 -3.20
CA LEU A 141 -4.48 -5.03 -2.77
C LEU A 141 -3.08 -5.27 -3.36
N VAL A 142 -2.95 -5.16 -4.69
CA VAL A 142 -1.67 -5.43 -5.37
C VAL A 142 -0.60 -4.41 -4.97
N TYR A 143 -1.00 -3.15 -4.76
CA TYR A 143 -0.08 -2.15 -4.25
C TYR A 143 0.36 -2.40 -2.80
N ALA A 144 -0.58 -2.77 -1.93
CA ALA A 144 -0.28 -3.09 -0.54
C ALA A 144 0.62 -4.32 -0.42
N LEU A 145 0.41 -5.35 -1.26
CA LEU A 145 1.27 -6.51 -1.36
C LEU A 145 2.71 -6.13 -1.74
N PHE A 146 2.86 -5.26 -2.74
CA PHE A 146 4.16 -4.74 -3.16
C PHE A 146 4.85 -3.96 -2.05
N LEU A 147 4.15 -2.99 -1.45
CA LEU A 147 4.68 -2.20 -0.34
C LEU A 147 5.03 -3.07 0.87
N PHE A 148 4.21 -4.07 1.21
CA PHE A 148 4.50 -4.99 2.30
C PHE A 148 5.79 -5.77 2.03
N SER A 149 5.94 -6.34 0.84
CA SER A 149 7.11 -7.13 0.47
C SER A 149 8.41 -6.31 0.55
N LEU A 150 8.43 -5.16 -0.13
CA LEU A 150 9.59 -4.27 -0.17
C LEU A 150 9.86 -3.61 1.18
N GLY A 151 8.82 -3.06 1.81
CA GLY A 151 8.90 -2.38 3.10
C GLY A 151 9.35 -3.31 4.22
N SER A 152 8.94 -4.58 4.20
CA SER A 152 9.41 -5.59 5.16
C SER A 152 10.90 -5.86 5.01
N ILE A 153 11.40 -6.03 3.78
CA ILE A 153 12.85 -6.24 3.53
C ILE A 153 13.65 -5.06 4.06
N ILE A 154 13.28 -3.84 3.67
CA ILE A 154 13.96 -2.60 4.12
C ILE A 154 13.97 -2.54 5.66
N THR A 155 12.83 -2.86 6.28
CA THR A 155 12.70 -2.80 7.74
C THR A 155 13.57 -3.83 8.45
N LEU A 156 13.69 -5.05 7.92
CA LEU A 156 14.57 -6.08 8.48
C LEU A 156 16.05 -5.73 8.34
N VAL A 157 16.43 -5.05 7.25
CA VAL A 157 17.81 -4.60 7.01
C VAL A 157 18.19 -3.44 7.93
N LEU A 158 17.35 -2.40 8.00
CA LEU A 158 17.66 -1.16 8.72
C LEU A 158 17.33 -1.22 10.22
N LYS A 159 16.41 -2.10 10.64
CA LYS A 159 15.96 -2.28 12.04
C LYS A 159 15.44 -1.01 12.71
N ASN A 160 15.19 0.05 11.95
CA ASN A 160 14.69 1.33 12.43
C ASN A 160 13.51 1.77 11.57
N SER A 161 12.35 1.96 12.20
CA SER A 161 11.11 2.29 11.49
C SER A 161 11.19 3.63 10.75
N LEU A 162 11.88 4.63 11.29
CA LEU A 162 11.97 5.96 10.68
C LEU A 162 12.83 5.93 9.43
N TYR A 163 14.04 5.37 9.52
CA TYR A 163 14.91 5.22 8.35
C TYR A 163 14.28 4.32 7.29
N SER A 164 13.61 3.24 7.70
CA SER A 164 12.90 2.37 6.76
C SER A 164 11.78 3.10 6.00
N PHE A 165 11.08 4.02 6.67
CA PHE A 165 10.08 4.87 6.04
C PHE A 165 10.68 5.83 5.03
N ILE A 166 11.74 6.53 5.40
CA ILE A 166 12.45 7.44 4.50
C ILE A 166 13.01 6.66 3.30
N THR A 167 13.63 5.50 3.52
CA THR A 167 14.18 4.66 2.44
C THR A 167 13.09 4.15 1.51
N LEU A 168 11.97 3.63 2.02
CA LEU A 168 10.86 3.19 1.16
C LEU A 168 10.29 4.37 0.36
N PHE A 169 10.09 5.52 1.00
CA PHE A 169 9.60 6.73 0.34
C PHE A 169 10.53 7.18 -0.79
N LEU A 170 11.84 7.32 -0.51
CA LEU A 170 12.82 7.71 -1.51
C LEU A 170 12.97 6.65 -2.60
N THR A 171 12.84 5.37 -2.29
CA THR A 171 12.91 4.29 -3.28
C THR A 171 11.77 4.39 -4.29
N LEU A 172 10.54 4.67 -3.84
CA LEU A 172 9.39 4.85 -4.74
C LEU A 172 9.59 6.12 -5.61
N ARG A 173 9.94 7.25 -4.98
CA ARG A 173 10.11 8.54 -5.67
C ARG A 173 11.29 8.56 -6.65
N LEU A 174 12.46 8.15 -6.20
CA LEU A 174 13.66 8.10 -7.04
C LEU A 174 13.61 6.94 -8.03
N GLY A 175 12.91 5.85 -7.68
CA GLY A 175 12.70 4.70 -8.55
C GLY A 175 12.08 5.13 -9.88
N VAL A 176 11.00 5.91 -9.86
CA VAL A 176 10.36 6.43 -11.07
C VAL A 176 11.34 7.26 -11.90
N THR A 177 12.09 8.17 -11.28
CA THR A 177 13.08 9.01 -11.98
C THR A 177 14.18 8.18 -12.63
N ILE A 178 14.74 7.19 -11.91
CA ILE A 178 15.77 6.30 -12.44
C ILE A 178 15.20 5.47 -13.60
N MET A 179 13.99 4.95 -13.47
CA MET A 179 13.35 4.18 -14.55
C MET A 179 13.11 5.03 -15.79
N ASN A 180 12.68 6.29 -15.64
CA ASN A 180 12.52 7.21 -16.77
C ASN A 180 13.86 7.47 -17.49
N VAL A 181 14.95 7.63 -16.72
CA VAL A 181 16.29 7.77 -17.30
C VAL A 181 16.71 6.50 -18.03
N MET A 182 16.48 5.32 -17.44
CA MET A 182 16.77 4.04 -18.08
C MET A 182 15.93 3.82 -19.35
N ASN A 183 14.72 4.35 -19.41
CA ASN A 183 13.86 4.21 -20.58
C ASN A 183 14.38 5.00 -21.81
N ASN A 184 15.26 5.98 -21.60
CA ASN A 184 15.87 6.75 -22.70
C ASN A 184 17.02 6.01 -23.41
N PHE A 185 17.51 4.90 -22.85
CA PHE A 185 18.56 4.09 -23.48
C PHE A 185 17.93 2.87 -24.15
N GLU A 186 18.20 2.66 -25.45
CA GLU A 186 17.62 1.58 -26.26
C GLU A 186 17.79 0.18 -25.64
N SER A 187 18.94 -0.07 -25.01
CA SER A 187 19.26 -1.36 -24.37
C SER A 187 18.41 -1.65 -23.12
N THR A 188 18.00 -0.61 -22.37
CA THR A 188 17.28 -0.78 -21.09
C THR A 188 15.80 -0.44 -21.18
N ALA A 189 15.34 0.18 -22.27
CA ALA A 189 13.96 0.61 -22.46
C ALA A 189 12.94 -0.53 -22.28
N ASP A 190 13.19 -1.69 -22.89
CA ASP A 190 12.27 -2.82 -22.80
C ASP A 190 12.23 -3.47 -21.41
N LEU A 191 13.31 -3.36 -20.64
CA LEU A 191 13.37 -3.89 -19.27
C LEU A 191 12.58 -3.03 -18.28
N THR A 192 12.48 -1.72 -18.50
CA THR A 192 11.81 -0.80 -17.57
C THR A 192 10.33 -1.15 -17.34
N LYS A 193 9.67 -1.73 -18.35
CA LYS A 193 8.26 -2.16 -18.29
C LYS A 193 8.03 -3.29 -17.29
N TYR A 194 9.07 -4.08 -17.00
CA TYR A 194 9.01 -5.22 -16.07
C TYR A 194 9.49 -4.89 -14.66
N ILE A 195 9.82 -3.63 -14.37
CA ILE A 195 10.26 -3.18 -13.05
C ILE A 195 9.12 -2.37 -12.42
N PRO A 196 8.48 -2.83 -11.31
CA PRO A 196 7.33 -2.14 -10.71
C PRO A 196 7.57 -0.67 -10.40
N LEU A 197 8.80 -0.28 -10.04
CA LEU A 197 9.16 1.11 -9.76
C LEU A 197 8.92 2.08 -10.93
N SER A 198 8.78 1.59 -12.17
CA SER A 198 8.52 2.45 -13.33
C SER A 198 7.07 2.91 -13.41
N PHE A 199 6.12 2.14 -12.88
CA PHE A 199 4.69 2.39 -13.07
C PHE A 199 3.84 2.33 -11.79
N VAL A 200 4.26 1.62 -10.75
CA VAL A 200 3.37 1.19 -9.66
C VAL A 200 2.77 2.38 -8.87
N GLU A 201 3.54 3.44 -8.63
CA GLU A 201 3.06 4.63 -7.91
C GLU A 201 2.02 5.41 -8.72
N ASN A 202 2.25 5.54 -10.03
CA ASN A 202 1.32 6.20 -10.96
C ASN A 202 0.06 5.35 -11.17
N ALA A 203 0.23 4.05 -11.41
CA ALA A 203 -0.88 3.11 -11.60
C ALA A 203 -1.76 3.02 -10.35
N PHE A 204 -1.16 3.01 -9.16
CA PHE A 204 -1.90 3.09 -7.89
C PHE A 204 -2.64 4.41 -7.74
N SER A 205 -1.98 5.54 -8.00
CA SER A 205 -2.60 6.86 -7.87
C SER A 205 -3.82 7.04 -8.74
N PHE A 206 -3.98 6.30 -9.84
CA PHE A 206 -5.19 6.36 -10.67
C PHE A 206 -6.03 5.08 -10.63
N ALA A 207 -5.71 4.14 -9.72
CA ALA A 207 -6.30 2.81 -9.67
C ALA A 207 -6.38 2.11 -11.04
N LYS A 208 -5.43 2.41 -11.93
CA LYS A 208 -5.46 2.04 -13.35
C LYS A 208 -4.20 1.28 -13.69
N TYR A 209 -4.25 -0.01 -13.42
CA TYR A 209 -3.22 -0.97 -13.83
C TYR A 209 -3.64 -1.64 -15.13
N THR A 210 -2.69 -1.83 -16.04
CA THR A 210 -2.90 -2.77 -17.14
C THR A 210 -2.82 -4.21 -16.61
N PRO A 211 -3.41 -5.20 -17.31
CA PRO A 211 -3.30 -6.60 -16.92
C PRO A 211 -1.85 -7.07 -16.75
N GLU A 212 -0.96 -6.61 -17.62
CA GLU A 212 0.48 -6.88 -17.55
C GLU A 212 1.11 -6.29 -16.27
N GLN A 213 0.76 -5.05 -15.93
CA GLN A 213 1.26 -4.39 -14.73
C GLN A 213 0.82 -5.11 -13.46
N TYR A 214 -0.42 -5.60 -13.40
CA TYR A 214 -0.88 -6.44 -12.29
C TYR A 214 0.00 -7.68 -12.12
N VAL A 215 0.25 -8.41 -13.22
CA VAL A 215 1.08 -9.62 -13.19
C VAL A 215 2.50 -9.30 -12.75
N VAL A 216 3.13 -8.27 -13.33
CA VAL A 216 4.49 -7.86 -13.00
C VAL A 216 4.61 -7.50 -11.52
N THR A 217 3.69 -6.70 -10.98
CA THR A 217 3.72 -6.30 -9.56
C THR A 217 3.53 -7.50 -8.64
N ILE A 218 2.61 -8.42 -8.96
CA ILE A 218 2.38 -9.63 -8.15
C ILE A 218 3.63 -10.52 -8.17
N VAL A 219 4.20 -10.80 -9.34
CA VAL A 219 5.39 -11.66 -9.49
C VAL A 219 6.56 -11.11 -8.68
N TRP A 220 6.83 -9.81 -8.79
CA TRP A 220 7.87 -9.16 -8.00
C TRP A 220 7.58 -9.22 -6.50
N SER A 221 6.35 -8.98 -6.09
CA SER A 221 5.98 -9.00 -4.67
C SER A 221 6.14 -10.40 -4.07
N VAL A 222 5.75 -11.44 -4.81
CA VAL A 222 5.92 -12.85 -4.40
C VAL A 222 7.41 -13.21 -4.34
N ALA A 223 8.21 -12.80 -5.33
CA ALA A 223 9.65 -13.01 -5.34
C ALA A 223 10.34 -12.36 -4.12
N LEU A 224 10.01 -11.10 -3.83
CA LEU A 224 10.50 -10.39 -2.65
C LEU A 224 10.03 -11.06 -1.35
N MET A 225 8.78 -11.49 -1.30
CA MET A 225 8.25 -12.23 -0.14
C MET A 225 8.95 -13.57 0.09
N ALA A 226 9.35 -14.29 -0.97
CA ALA A 226 10.08 -15.55 -0.83
C ALA A 226 11.46 -15.35 -0.18
N LEU A 227 12.05 -14.16 -0.31
CA LEU A 227 13.31 -13.79 0.35
C LEU A 227 13.12 -13.44 1.84
N LEU A 228 11.92 -13.00 2.26
CA LEU A 228 11.66 -12.54 3.61
C LEU A 228 11.99 -13.58 4.70
N PRO A 229 11.62 -14.88 4.60
CA PRO A 229 11.96 -15.86 5.62
C PRO A 229 13.47 -16.03 5.81
N VAL A 230 14.25 -15.96 4.72
CA VAL A 230 15.71 -16.10 4.75
C VAL A 230 16.34 -14.89 5.45
N ILE A 231 15.92 -13.68 5.05
CA ILE A 231 16.40 -12.43 5.65
C ILE A 231 15.97 -12.35 7.12
N TYR A 232 14.73 -12.71 7.44
CA TYR A 232 14.20 -12.70 8.80
C TYR A 232 15.02 -13.60 9.72
N ARG A 233 15.40 -14.80 9.27
CA ARG A 233 16.25 -15.71 10.06
C ARG A 233 17.67 -15.19 10.26
N LYS A 234 18.27 -14.59 9.23
CA LYS A 234 19.68 -14.16 9.27
C LYS A 234 19.88 -12.78 9.91
N TRP A 235 18.96 -11.85 9.71
CA TRP A 235 19.11 -10.44 10.10
C TRP A 235 18.13 -10.01 11.19
N GLY A 236 17.01 -10.71 11.37
CA GLY A 236 15.98 -10.35 12.36
C GLY A 236 16.43 -10.53 13.82
N TYR A 237 17.47 -11.32 14.08
CA TYR A 237 17.93 -11.65 15.43
C TYR A 237 19.36 -11.19 15.77
N ALA A 238 20.11 -10.72 14.78
CA ALA A 238 21.40 -10.05 14.99
C ALA A 238 21.17 -8.65 15.57
#